data_AF-A0A194W0P1-F1
#
_entry.id   AF-A0A194W0P1-F1
#
_cell.length_a   1.000
_cell.length_b   1.000
_cell.length_c   1.000
_cell.angle_alpha   90.00
_cell.angle_beta   90.00
_cell.angle_gamma   90.00
#
_symmetry.space_group_name_H-M   'P 1'
#
loop_
_entity.id
_entity.type
_entity.pdbx_description
1 polymer ?
#
loop_
_entity_poly.entity_id
_entity_poly.type
_entity_poly.pdbx_seq_one_letter_code
_entity_poly.pdbx_strand_id
1 'polypeptide(L)'
;MLEYGELDLDEYLAEDNPPLSNEEIIAFWEGLFTVADTLKRIHHLRDDRGQFYRGWHGDVKPDNILRVRGEYRLADFGFARFIREKPGKTTTYLLGGTRTYGAPECDRRARDGTLTPYSQTIGTWSYGCVLSAVAIWVVLGPQAYEKYRTRRVMAIKEIQQRKMVDKAVSVPSCDDAFHDGRTVIPAVTEWHNHLRNSLRKADAITQRILDIIDQSMLIIIEAR
;
A
#
# COMPACT_ATOMS: atom_id res chain seq x y z
N MET A 1 -22.40 14.66 1.10
CA MET A 1 -21.60 15.89 1.26
C MET A 1 -20.29 15.45 1.88
N LEU A 2 -19.23 15.34 1.07
CA LEU A 2 -17.90 14.98 1.56
C LEU A 2 -17.28 16.20 2.24
N GLU A 3 -16.54 15.98 3.32
CA GLU A 3 -15.76 17.03 3.99
C GLU A 3 -14.64 17.50 3.05
N TYR A 4 -14.39 18.81 2.97
CA TYR A 4 -13.34 19.37 2.12
C TYR A 4 -11.96 18.89 2.62
N GLY A 5 -11.25 18.11 1.80
CA GLY A 5 -9.84 17.76 2.03
C GLY A 5 -8.95 18.90 1.55
N GLU A 6 -7.91 19.22 2.33
CA GLU A 6 -6.98 20.29 1.98
C GLU A 6 -6.08 19.87 0.81
N LEU A 7 -5.55 18.63 0.87
CA LEU A 7 -4.77 17.94 -0.16
C LEU A 7 -4.93 16.42 0.03
N ASP A 8 -4.70 15.63 -1.02
CA ASP A 8 -4.45 14.20 -0.85
C ASP A 8 -2.99 13.92 -0.43
N LEU A 9 -2.69 12.68 -0.03
CA LEU A 9 -1.36 12.32 0.47
C LEU A 9 -0.32 12.35 -0.66
N ASP A 10 -0.68 12.07 -1.92
CA ASP A 10 0.29 12.13 -3.01
C ASP A 10 0.73 13.58 -3.24
N GLU A 11 -0.24 14.50 -3.33
CA GLU A 11 -0.01 15.94 -3.46
C GLU A 11 0.85 16.46 -2.29
N TYR A 12 0.48 16.09 -1.06
CA TYR A 12 1.24 16.47 0.14
C TYR A 12 2.71 15.97 0.09
N LEU A 13 2.95 14.73 -0.30
CA LEU A 13 4.31 14.18 -0.40
C LEU A 13 5.10 14.81 -1.56
N ALA A 14 4.44 15.30 -2.60
CA ALA A 14 5.10 15.95 -3.73
C ALA A 14 5.50 17.40 -3.41
N GLU A 15 4.67 18.14 -2.67
CA GLU A 15 4.79 19.59 -2.50
C GLU A 15 5.45 20.01 -1.16
N ASP A 16 5.26 19.22 -0.10
CA ASP A 16 5.76 19.56 1.24
C ASP A 16 7.13 18.95 1.57
N ASN A 17 7.74 19.50 2.63
CA ASN A 17 8.98 18.99 3.19
C ASN A 17 8.71 17.98 4.32
N PRO A 18 9.58 16.96 4.47
CA PRO A 18 9.44 15.97 5.53
C PRO A 18 9.63 16.57 6.92
N PRO A 19 9.02 15.95 7.96
CA PRO A 19 9.25 16.34 9.34
C PRO A 19 10.75 16.25 9.71
N LEU A 20 11.19 17.16 10.58
CA LEU A 20 12.61 17.35 10.87
C LEU A 20 12.99 16.79 12.24
N SER A 21 12.20 17.12 13.26
CA SER A 21 12.40 16.66 14.64
C SER A 21 11.83 15.26 14.87
N ASN A 22 12.32 14.58 15.91
CA ASN A 22 11.81 13.27 16.31
C ASN A 22 10.31 13.34 16.66
N GLU A 23 9.90 14.40 17.35
CA GLU A 23 8.52 14.62 17.77
C GLU A 23 7.59 14.77 16.56
N GLU A 24 8.01 15.54 15.55
CA GLU A 24 7.24 15.69 14.29
C GLU A 24 7.19 14.38 13.50
N ILE A 25 8.28 13.62 13.44
CA ILE A 25 8.32 12.31 12.75
C ILE A 25 7.35 11.33 13.42
N ILE A 26 7.37 11.26 14.76
CA ILE A 26 6.46 10.40 15.52
C ILE A 26 5.01 10.83 15.28
N ALA A 27 4.69 12.12 15.43
CA ALA A 27 3.34 12.63 15.24
C ALA A 27 2.82 12.38 13.81
N PHE A 28 3.69 12.50 12.81
CA PHE A 28 3.35 12.22 11.42
C PHE A 28 2.99 10.73 11.22
N TRP A 29 3.79 9.81 11.75
CA TRP A 29 3.49 8.37 11.66
C TRP A 29 2.25 7.98 12.46
N GLU A 30 2.05 8.54 13.65
CA GLU A 30 0.82 8.37 14.45
C GLU A 30 -0.41 8.83 13.67
N GLY A 31 -0.29 9.94 12.94
CA GLY A 31 -1.33 10.42 12.04
C GLY A 31 -1.69 9.39 10.97
N LEU A 32 -0.71 8.69 10.40
CA LEU A 32 -0.99 7.64 9.41
C LEU A 32 -1.59 6.38 10.04
N PHE A 33 -1.29 6.05 11.30
CA PHE A 33 -1.87 4.88 11.97
C PHE A 33 -3.40 4.94 12.06
N THR A 34 -4.01 6.12 12.01
CA THR A 34 -5.48 6.28 11.92
C THR A 34 -6.06 5.66 10.65
N VAL A 35 -5.30 5.65 9.54
CA VAL A 35 -5.67 4.98 8.28
C VAL A 35 -5.64 3.46 8.46
N ALA A 36 -4.64 2.94 9.18
CA ALA A 36 -4.57 1.51 9.54
C ALA A 36 -5.76 1.09 10.41
N ASP A 37 -6.12 1.91 11.40
CA ASP A 37 -7.31 1.70 12.23
C ASP A 37 -8.60 1.74 11.42
N THR A 38 -8.67 2.63 10.43
CA THR A 38 -9.81 2.71 9.50
C THR A 38 -9.92 1.44 8.66
N LEU A 39 -8.81 0.94 8.12
CA LEU A 39 -8.78 -0.34 7.40
C LEU A 39 -9.20 -1.50 8.30
N LYS A 40 -8.73 -1.55 9.54
CA LYS A 40 -9.14 -2.55 10.53
C LYS A 40 -10.63 -2.49 10.82
N ARG A 41 -11.22 -1.29 10.92
CA ARG A 41 -12.68 -1.10 11.08
C ARG A 41 -13.46 -1.56 9.85
N ILE A 42 -12.97 -1.25 8.64
CA ILE A 42 -13.55 -1.76 7.39
C ILE A 42 -13.53 -3.29 7.38
N HIS A 43 -12.45 -3.91 7.86
CA HIS A 43 -12.33 -5.36 7.87
C HIS A 43 -13.37 -6.05 8.77
N HIS A 44 -13.79 -5.39 9.85
CA HIS A 44 -14.71 -5.91 10.86
C HIS A 44 -15.84 -4.92 11.16
N LEU A 45 -16.59 -4.55 10.13
CA LEU A 45 -17.65 -3.55 10.24
C LEU A 45 -18.85 -4.15 10.99
N ARG A 46 -19.46 -3.36 11.88
CA ARG A 46 -20.71 -3.67 12.57
C ARG A 46 -21.75 -2.61 12.24
N ASP A 47 -22.93 -3.03 11.80
CA ASP A 47 -24.05 -2.10 11.55
C ASP A 47 -24.84 -1.77 12.83
N ASP A 48 -25.76 -0.81 12.74
CA ASP A 48 -26.61 -0.38 13.86
C ASP A 48 -27.55 -1.47 14.37
N ARG A 49 -27.80 -2.51 13.56
CA ARG A 49 -28.60 -3.68 13.91
C ARG A 49 -27.75 -4.78 14.57
N GLY A 50 -26.47 -4.53 14.77
CA GLY A 50 -25.52 -5.45 15.39
C GLY A 50 -25.01 -6.56 14.45
N GLN A 51 -25.23 -6.47 13.15
CA GLN A 51 -24.73 -7.44 12.17
C GLN A 51 -23.28 -7.14 11.79
N PHE A 52 -22.50 -8.21 11.63
CA PHE A 52 -21.09 -8.12 11.23
C PHE A 52 -20.91 -8.26 9.73
N TYR A 53 -19.97 -7.49 9.19
CA TYR A 53 -19.58 -7.47 7.80
C TYR A 53 -18.07 -7.52 7.68
N ARG A 54 -17.61 -8.28 6.68
CA ARG A 54 -16.25 -8.21 6.17
C ARG A 54 -16.21 -7.18 5.06
N GLY A 55 -15.42 -6.13 5.23
CA GLY A 55 -15.20 -5.09 4.23
C GLY A 55 -13.85 -5.19 3.56
N TRP A 56 -13.79 -4.73 2.32
CA TRP A 56 -12.60 -4.50 1.53
C TRP A 56 -12.68 -3.08 0.97
N HIS A 57 -11.61 -2.30 1.08
CA HIS A 57 -11.55 -0.99 0.43
C HIS A 57 -11.36 -1.13 -1.08
N GLY A 58 -10.41 -1.96 -1.51
CA GLY A 58 -10.17 -2.29 -2.92
C GLY A 58 -9.30 -1.31 -3.70
N ASP A 59 -9.05 -0.10 -3.16
CA ASP A 59 -8.21 0.90 -3.83
C ASP A 59 -7.45 1.80 -2.84
N VAL A 60 -6.63 1.20 -1.96
CA VAL A 60 -5.80 1.96 -1.01
C VAL A 60 -4.56 2.46 -1.73
N LYS A 61 -4.38 3.78 -1.79
CA LYS A 61 -3.26 4.48 -2.43
C LYS A 61 -3.15 5.90 -1.85
N PRO A 62 -2.04 6.63 -2.09
CA PRO A 62 -1.86 7.98 -1.57
C PRO A 62 -2.98 8.95 -1.99
N ASP A 63 -3.43 8.90 -3.25
CA ASP A 63 -4.52 9.74 -3.79
C ASP A 63 -5.84 9.59 -3.00
N ASN A 64 -6.05 8.42 -2.39
CA ASN A 64 -7.26 8.09 -1.63
C ASN A 64 -7.07 8.27 -0.12
N ILE A 65 -5.98 8.90 0.32
CA ILE A 65 -5.75 9.27 1.72
C ILE A 65 -5.74 10.79 1.78
N LEU A 66 -6.80 11.37 2.31
CA LEU A 66 -6.97 12.82 2.39
C LEU A 66 -6.42 13.36 3.70
N ARG A 67 -5.85 14.56 3.65
CA ARG A 67 -5.53 15.33 4.83
C ARG A 67 -6.67 16.32 5.10
N VAL A 68 -7.35 16.13 6.23
CA VAL A 68 -8.51 16.93 6.65
C VAL A 68 -8.22 17.49 8.03
N ARG A 69 -7.98 18.80 8.13
CA ARG A 69 -7.70 19.49 9.41
C ARG A 69 -6.56 18.84 10.21
N GLY A 70 -5.51 18.42 9.50
CA GLY A 70 -4.34 17.76 10.10
C GLY A 70 -4.50 16.26 10.35
N GLU A 71 -5.65 15.65 10.10
CA GLU A 71 -5.87 14.21 10.21
C GLU A 71 -5.84 13.51 8.85
N TYR A 72 -5.27 12.30 8.80
CA TYR A 72 -5.32 11.46 7.60
C TYR A 72 -6.57 10.60 7.60
N ARG A 73 -7.30 10.60 6.47
CA ARG A 73 -8.58 9.88 6.33
C ARG A 73 -8.62 9.13 5.02
N LEU A 74 -9.01 7.86 5.09
CA LEU A 74 -9.25 7.06 3.91
C LEU A 74 -10.51 7.52 3.18
N ALA A 75 -10.42 7.73 1.88
CA ALA A 75 -11.47 8.20 1.00
C ALA A 75 -11.63 7.28 -0.22
N ASP A 76 -12.62 7.60 -1.05
CA ASP A 76 -13.02 6.86 -2.25
C ASP A 76 -13.29 5.36 -2.06
N PHE A 77 -14.54 5.08 -1.70
CA PHE A 77 -15.06 3.73 -1.54
C PHE A 77 -15.68 3.17 -2.83
N GLY A 78 -15.36 3.72 -4.00
CA GLY A 78 -15.94 3.30 -5.28
C GLY A 78 -15.71 1.82 -5.63
N PHE A 79 -14.60 1.25 -5.13
CA PHE A 79 -14.26 -0.17 -5.26
C PHE A 79 -14.55 -1.00 -4.01
N ALA A 80 -15.10 -0.37 -2.97
CA ALA A 80 -15.29 -1.03 -1.69
C ALA A 80 -16.39 -2.10 -1.78
N ARG A 81 -16.20 -3.16 -1.01
CA ARG A 81 -17.14 -4.27 -0.95
C ARG A 81 -17.35 -4.70 0.48
N PHE A 82 -18.61 -4.85 0.88
CA PHE A 82 -18.99 -5.33 2.20
C PHE A 82 -19.83 -6.58 2.07
N ILE A 83 -19.45 -7.64 2.76
CA ILE A 83 -20.15 -8.92 2.76
C ILE A 83 -20.51 -9.25 4.18
N ARG A 84 -21.80 -9.51 4.42
CA ARG A 84 -22.28 -9.99 5.71
C ARG A 84 -21.51 -11.23 6.12
N GLU A 85 -20.97 -11.21 7.32
CA GLU A 85 -20.13 -12.29 7.83
C GLU A 85 -20.94 -13.58 7.95
N LYS A 86 -20.40 -14.65 7.37
CA LYS A 86 -20.96 -16.00 7.39
C LYS A 86 -19.81 -17.01 7.60
N PRO A 87 -20.05 -18.11 8.33
CA PRO A 87 -19.06 -19.17 8.47
C PRO A 87 -18.53 -19.63 7.10
N GLY A 88 -17.22 -19.75 6.96
CA GLY A 88 -16.56 -20.26 5.75
C GLY A 88 -16.41 -19.26 4.58
N LYS A 89 -16.98 -18.05 4.65
CA LYS A 89 -16.81 -17.03 3.61
C LYS A 89 -15.83 -15.94 4.05
N THR A 90 -14.55 -16.11 3.70
CA THR A 90 -13.44 -15.22 4.10
C THR A 90 -12.92 -14.35 2.95
N THR A 91 -13.39 -14.57 1.73
CA THR A 91 -12.86 -13.93 0.52
C THR A 91 -13.96 -13.37 -0.39
N THR A 92 -13.60 -12.42 -1.25
CA THR A 92 -14.50 -11.85 -2.27
C THR A 92 -13.80 -11.48 -3.56
N TYR A 93 -14.55 -11.37 -4.64
CA TYR A 93 -14.08 -10.73 -5.86
C TYR A 93 -14.16 -9.21 -5.75
N LEU A 94 -13.19 -8.52 -6.32
CA LEU A 94 -13.21 -7.08 -6.54
C LEU A 94 -13.08 -6.81 -8.04
N LEU A 95 -13.77 -5.76 -8.52
CA LEU A 95 -13.74 -5.34 -9.92
C LEU A 95 -13.11 -3.96 -10.00
N GLY A 96 -11.88 -3.87 -10.50
CA GLY A 96 -11.14 -2.62 -10.61
C GLY A 96 -10.12 -2.41 -9.50
N GLY A 97 -9.85 -1.16 -9.17
CA GLY A 97 -8.75 -0.72 -8.29
C GLY A 97 -7.45 -0.42 -9.03
N THR A 98 -6.62 0.40 -8.41
CA THR A 98 -5.31 0.82 -8.91
C THR A 98 -4.30 -0.31 -8.73
N ARG A 99 -3.59 -0.68 -9.80
CA ARG A 99 -2.67 -1.82 -9.79
C ARG A 99 -1.30 -1.53 -9.20
N THR A 100 -0.85 -0.27 -9.23
CA THR A 100 0.45 0.17 -8.68
C THR A 100 0.62 -0.25 -7.22
N TYR A 101 -0.41 -0.08 -6.40
CA TYR A 101 -0.45 -0.48 -5.00
C TYR A 101 -1.14 -1.84 -4.79
N GLY A 102 -1.50 -2.54 -5.87
CA GLY A 102 -2.18 -3.83 -5.82
C GLY A 102 -1.28 -4.93 -5.25
N ALA A 103 -1.90 -5.91 -4.60
CA ALA A 103 -1.24 -7.13 -4.15
C ALA A 103 -0.95 -8.08 -5.35
N PRO A 104 0.11 -8.90 -5.30
CA PRO A 104 0.47 -9.77 -6.43
C PRO A 104 -0.65 -10.77 -6.79
N GLU A 105 -1.47 -11.21 -5.84
CA GLU A 105 -2.65 -12.04 -6.10
C GLU A 105 -3.74 -11.31 -6.91
N CYS A 106 -3.83 -9.98 -6.84
CA CYS A 106 -4.74 -9.19 -7.67
C CYS A 106 -4.33 -9.24 -9.15
N ASP A 107 -3.04 -9.38 -9.43
CA ASP A 107 -2.49 -9.46 -10.79
C ASP A 107 -2.63 -10.83 -11.45
N ARG A 108 -2.74 -11.91 -10.65
CA ARG A 108 -2.93 -13.28 -11.19
C ARG A 108 -4.18 -13.40 -12.07
N ARG A 109 -5.22 -12.62 -11.77
CA ARG A 109 -6.45 -12.58 -12.57
C ARG A 109 -6.17 -12.18 -14.03
N ALA A 110 -5.27 -11.21 -14.24
CA ALA A 110 -4.91 -10.74 -15.58
C ALA A 110 -4.05 -11.77 -16.35
N ARG A 111 -3.34 -12.64 -15.63
CA ARG A 111 -2.37 -13.59 -16.22
C ARG A 111 -2.97 -14.96 -16.54
N ASP A 112 -3.74 -15.52 -15.61
CA ASP A 112 -4.09 -16.94 -15.63
C ASP A 112 -5.59 -17.17 -15.91
N GLY A 113 -6.37 -16.10 -16.07
CA GLY A 113 -7.82 -16.16 -16.32
C GLY A 113 -8.64 -16.77 -15.18
N THR A 114 -8.00 -17.15 -14.07
CA THR A 114 -8.65 -17.75 -12.90
C THR A 114 -9.20 -16.65 -11.99
N LEU A 115 -10.51 -16.70 -11.76
CA LEU A 115 -11.18 -15.82 -10.82
C LEU A 115 -10.92 -16.35 -9.41
N THR A 116 -9.90 -15.81 -8.73
CA THR A 116 -9.63 -16.13 -7.33
C THR A 116 -10.20 -15.03 -6.42
N PRO A 117 -10.95 -15.39 -5.38
CA PRO A 117 -11.49 -14.41 -4.45
C PRO A 117 -10.39 -13.96 -3.47
N TYR A 118 -10.35 -12.67 -3.18
CA TYR A 118 -9.32 -12.03 -2.37
C TYR A 118 -9.69 -12.00 -0.90
N SER A 119 -8.69 -12.23 -0.04
CA SER A 119 -8.78 -11.97 1.39
C SER A 119 -8.61 -10.46 1.67
N GLN A 120 -8.84 -10.02 2.90
CA GLN A 120 -8.68 -8.61 3.30
C GLN A 120 -7.21 -8.17 3.33
N THR A 121 -6.27 -9.12 3.25
CA THR A 121 -4.83 -8.90 3.21
C THR A 121 -4.37 -8.07 2.02
N ILE A 122 -5.14 -8.02 0.92
CA ILE A 122 -4.83 -7.12 -0.20
C ILE A 122 -4.79 -5.66 0.25
N GLY A 123 -5.64 -5.26 1.22
CA GLY A 123 -5.65 -3.92 1.77
C GLY A 123 -4.42 -3.66 2.64
N THR A 124 -3.96 -4.68 3.37
CA THR A 124 -2.69 -4.63 4.12
C THR A 124 -1.50 -4.46 3.19
N TRP A 125 -1.45 -5.22 2.08
CA TRP A 125 -0.41 -5.06 1.07
C TRP A 125 -0.40 -3.64 0.48
N SER A 126 -1.57 -3.16 0.00
CA SER A 126 -1.69 -1.83 -0.59
C SER A 126 -1.27 -0.72 0.36
N TYR A 127 -1.65 -0.83 1.63
CA TYR A 127 -1.21 0.12 2.64
C TYR A 127 0.29 -0.02 2.97
N GLY A 128 0.87 -1.22 2.88
CA GLY A 128 2.31 -1.43 2.99
C GLY A 128 3.10 -0.71 1.88
N CYS A 129 2.57 -0.73 0.65
CA CYS A 129 3.13 0.03 -0.46
C CYS A 129 3.07 1.56 -0.21
N VAL A 130 1.96 2.05 0.36
CA VAL A 130 1.84 3.46 0.77
C VAL A 130 2.88 3.81 1.83
N LEU A 131 2.95 3.06 2.94
CA LEU A 131 3.90 3.31 4.02
C LEU A 131 5.36 3.22 3.54
N SER A 132 5.64 2.30 2.61
CA SER A 132 6.95 2.20 1.94
C SER A 132 7.31 3.50 1.23
N ALA A 133 6.42 4.03 0.39
CA ALA A 133 6.67 5.28 -0.32
C ALA A 133 6.77 6.49 0.63
N VAL A 134 5.94 6.53 1.68
CA VAL A 134 6.02 7.54 2.74
C VAL A 134 7.36 7.47 3.48
N ALA A 135 7.88 6.28 3.82
CA ALA A 135 9.16 6.14 4.49
C ALA A 135 10.31 6.73 3.67
N ILE A 136 10.26 6.58 2.33
CA ILE A 136 11.22 7.19 1.42
C ILE A 136 11.19 8.71 1.54
N TRP A 137 9.98 9.28 1.55
CA TRP A 137 9.78 10.71 1.68
C TRP A 137 10.24 11.24 3.05
N VAL A 138 9.87 10.59 4.15
CA VAL A 138 10.25 10.99 5.51
C VAL A 138 11.78 11.09 5.65
N VAL A 139 12.51 10.14 5.08
CA VAL A 139 13.97 10.06 5.25
C VAL A 139 14.71 10.92 4.23
N LEU A 140 14.31 10.88 2.95
CA LEU A 140 15.08 11.42 1.83
C LEU A 140 14.36 12.54 1.05
N GLY A 141 13.10 12.86 1.37
CA GLY A 141 12.35 13.99 0.83
C GLY A 141 11.65 13.74 -0.52
N PRO A 142 10.97 14.78 -1.07
CA PRO A 142 10.09 14.68 -2.24
C PRO A 142 10.80 14.21 -3.52
N GLN A 143 12.05 14.64 -3.72
CA GLN A 143 12.82 14.19 -4.88
C GLN A 143 13.11 12.68 -4.85
N ALA A 144 13.31 12.11 -3.66
CA ALA A 144 13.54 10.69 -3.49
C ALA A 144 12.25 9.87 -3.66
N TYR A 145 11.11 10.43 -3.23
CA TYR A 145 9.77 9.86 -3.48
C TYR A 145 9.52 9.62 -4.97
N GLU A 146 9.77 10.62 -5.82
CA GLU A 146 9.60 10.47 -7.28
C GLU A 146 10.66 9.54 -7.91
N LYS A 147 11.91 9.62 -7.45
CA LYS A 147 12.98 8.70 -7.90
C LYS A 147 12.66 7.24 -7.56
N TYR A 148 12.01 7.01 -6.42
CA TYR A 148 11.60 5.68 -6.01
C TYR A 148 10.55 5.10 -6.95
N ARG A 149 9.55 5.90 -7.36
CA ARG A 149 8.60 5.53 -8.41
C ARG A 149 9.31 5.21 -9.73
N THR A 150 10.17 6.12 -10.20
CA THR A 150 10.93 5.95 -11.44
C THR A 150 11.80 4.68 -11.42
N ARG A 151 12.41 4.36 -10.27
CA ARG A 151 13.20 3.13 -10.10
C ARG A 151 12.36 1.88 -10.24
N ARG A 152 11.13 1.84 -9.69
CA ARG A 152 10.22 0.70 -9.89
C ARG A 152 9.84 0.54 -11.36
N VAL A 153 9.60 1.63 -12.08
CA VAL A 153 9.36 1.62 -13.53
C VAL A 153 10.50 0.98 -14.31
N MET A 154 11.75 1.37 -14.01
CA MET A 154 12.92 0.79 -14.66
C MET A 154 13.06 -0.71 -14.34
N ALA A 155 12.88 -1.09 -13.07
CA ALA A 155 12.96 -2.49 -12.65
C ALA A 155 11.91 -3.37 -13.36
N ILE A 156 10.68 -2.89 -13.54
CA ILE A 156 9.64 -3.64 -14.24
C ILE A 156 9.94 -3.76 -15.73
N LYS A 157 10.49 -2.72 -16.38
CA LYS A 157 10.96 -2.82 -17.77
C LYS A 157 12.06 -3.88 -17.93
N GLU A 158 12.99 -3.98 -16.98
CA GLU A 158 14.02 -5.03 -16.96
C GLU A 158 13.41 -6.44 -16.79
N ILE A 159 12.37 -6.58 -15.96
CA ILE A 159 11.61 -7.84 -15.81
C ILE A 159 10.87 -8.19 -17.12
N GLN A 160 10.22 -7.21 -17.76
CA GLN A 160 9.53 -7.38 -19.05
C GLN A 160 10.50 -7.85 -20.14
N GLN A 161 11.70 -7.28 -20.23
CA GLN A 161 12.73 -7.72 -21.18
C GLN A 161 13.15 -9.17 -20.92
N ARG A 162 13.39 -9.53 -19.65
CA ARG A 162 13.72 -10.92 -19.27
C ARG A 162 12.61 -11.90 -19.64
N LYS A 163 11.35 -11.50 -19.50
CA LYS A 163 10.17 -12.29 -19.88
C LYS A 163 10.12 -12.65 -21.37
N MET A 164 10.67 -11.80 -22.24
CA MET A 164 10.75 -12.09 -23.69
C MET A 164 11.68 -13.27 -23.98
N VAL A 165 12.67 -13.52 -23.12
CA VAL A 165 13.65 -14.61 -23.23
C VAL A 165 13.19 -15.84 -22.44
N ASP A 166 12.71 -15.63 -21.21
CA ASP A 166 12.24 -16.70 -20.33
C ASP A 166 10.75 -16.52 -19.98
N LYS A 167 9.91 -17.38 -20.58
CA LYS A 167 8.46 -17.40 -20.35
C LYS A 167 8.08 -17.80 -18.92
N ALA A 168 8.97 -18.33 -18.09
CA ALA A 168 8.69 -18.63 -16.68
C ALA A 168 8.70 -17.36 -15.79
N VAL A 169 9.37 -16.29 -16.23
CA VAL A 169 9.46 -15.03 -15.49
C VAL A 169 8.06 -14.47 -15.20
N SER A 170 7.86 -13.97 -13.98
CA SER A 170 6.63 -13.27 -13.61
C SER A 170 6.78 -11.78 -13.93
N VAL A 171 5.73 -11.16 -14.45
CA VAL A 171 5.70 -9.70 -14.70
C VAL A 171 4.37 -9.17 -14.14
N PRO A 172 4.36 -8.03 -13.44
CA PRO A 172 3.13 -7.40 -13.03
C PRO A 172 2.39 -6.84 -14.24
N SER A 173 1.12 -6.55 -14.06
CA SER A 173 0.27 -6.04 -15.11
C SER A 173 0.30 -4.50 -15.25
N CYS A 174 0.98 -3.81 -14.32
CA CYS A 174 1.28 -2.38 -14.42
C CYS A 174 2.80 -2.12 -14.36
N ASP A 175 3.20 -0.94 -14.84
CA ASP A 175 4.62 -0.63 -15.06
C ASP A 175 5.36 -0.13 -13.82
N ASP A 176 4.68 0.19 -12.72
CA ASP A 176 5.30 0.77 -11.50
C ASP A 176 4.92 0.03 -10.20
N ALA A 177 4.47 -1.23 -10.32
CA ALA A 177 4.15 -2.11 -9.20
C ALA A 177 5.30 -2.30 -8.20
N PHE A 178 4.95 -2.67 -6.96
CA PHE A 178 5.92 -3.05 -5.92
C PHE A 178 6.33 -4.53 -6.00
N HIS A 179 5.73 -5.31 -6.91
CA HIS A 179 5.97 -6.74 -7.06
C HIS A 179 6.20 -7.15 -8.52
N ASP A 180 6.78 -8.32 -8.73
CA ASP A 180 6.92 -8.92 -10.06
C ASP A 180 5.67 -9.73 -10.48
N GLY A 181 4.58 -9.66 -9.72
CA GLY A 181 3.37 -10.49 -9.87
C GLY A 181 3.42 -11.77 -9.01
N ARG A 182 4.51 -11.98 -8.26
CA ARG A 182 4.64 -13.01 -7.24
C ARG A 182 5.22 -12.42 -5.95
N THR A 183 6.44 -11.91 -6.01
CA THR A 183 7.20 -11.39 -4.86
C THR A 183 7.42 -9.88 -5.00
N VAL A 184 7.75 -9.21 -3.89
CA VAL A 184 8.28 -7.84 -3.90
C VAL A 184 9.50 -7.76 -4.84
N ILE A 185 9.61 -6.70 -5.65
CA ILE A 185 10.77 -6.53 -6.53
C ILE A 185 12.01 -6.11 -5.73
N PRO A 186 13.23 -6.52 -6.14
CA PRO A 186 14.47 -6.12 -5.45
C PRO A 186 14.64 -4.61 -5.31
N ALA A 187 14.19 -3.83 -6.29
CA ALA A 187 14.24 -2.37 -6.23
C ALA A 187 13.52 -1.79 -4.99
N VAL A 188 12.48 -2.42 -4.48
CA VAL A 188 11.77 -1.97 -3.27
C VAL A 188 12.63 -2.24 -2.04
N THR A 189 13.13 -3.47 -1.88
CA THR A 189 13.91 -3.88 -0.70
C THR A 189 15.30 -3.24 -0.66
N GLU A 190 15.93 -3.02 -1.81
CA GLU A 190 17.17 -2.25 -1.95
C GLU A 190 17.02 -0.83 -1.38
N TRP A 191 15.91 -0.15 -1.70
CA TRP A 191 15.62 1.17 -1.16
C TRP A 191 15.32 1.12 0.34
N HIS A 192 14.55 0.15 0.84
CA HIS A 192 14.35 0.00 2.29
C HIS A 192 15.67 -0.19 3.04
N ASN A 193 16.59 -1.00 2.49
CA ASN A 193 17.94 -1.15 3.04
C ASN A 193 18.76 0.14 2.97
N HIS A 194 18.63 0.90 1.88
CA HIS A 194 19.26 2.21 1.77
C HIS A 194 18.72 3.19 2.83
N LEU A 195 17.40 3.19 3.08
CA LEU A 195 16.78 4.01 4.12
C LEU A 195 17.32 3.67 5.51
N ARG A 196 17.37 2.38 5.87
CA ARG A 196 17.93 1.93 7.16
C ARG A 196 19.35 2.44 7.41
N ASN A 197 20.15 2.59 6.36
CA ASN A 197 21.51 3.14 6.42
C ASN A 197 21.58 4.67 6.38
N SER A 198 20.47 5.33 6.09
CA SER A 198 20.36 6.80 5.92
C SER A 198 19.51 7.48 6.99
N LEU A 199 18.97 6.71 7.95
CA LEU A 199 18.15 7.26 9.04
C LEU A 199 18.93 8.27 9.88
N ARG A 200 18.27 9.38 10.21
CA ARG A 200 18.80 10.36 11.14
C ARG A 200 18.82 9.73 12.54
N LYS A 201 19.83 10.06 13.35
CA LYS A 201 19.90 9.57 14.75
C LYS A 201 18.67 9.92 15.59
N ALA A 202 18.01 11.02 15.25
CA ALA A 202 16.79 11.47 15.92
C ALA A 202 15.55 10.65 15.52
N ASP A 203 15.55 9.96 14.37
CA ASP A 203 14.39 9.19 13.93
C ASP A 203 14.30 7.86 14.70
N ALA A 204 13.42 7.83 15.70
CA ALA A 204 13.27 6.67 16.58
C ALA A 204 12.29 5.59 16.09
N ILE A 205 11.55 5.84 15.00
CA ILE A 205 10.37 5.04 14.63
C ILE A 205 10.41 4.48 13.20
N THR A 206 10.98 5.19 12.23
CA THR A 206 10.89 4.79 10.82
C THR A 206 11.52 3.42 10.56
N GLN A 207 12.59 3.06 11.26
CA GLN A 207 13.18 1.71 11.15
C GLN A 207 12.17 0.61 11.53
N ARG A 208 11.42 0.80 12.62
CA ARG A 208 10.43 -0.18 13.08
C ARG A 208 9.28 -0.32 12.08
N ILE A 209 8.92 0.78 11.43
CA ILE A 209 7.89 0.80 10.39
C ILE A 209 8.38 0.03 9.17
N LEU A 210 9.62 0.26 8.71
CA LEU A 210 10.24 -0.53 7.64
C LEU A 210 10.26 -2.03 7.97
N ASP A 211 10.54 -2.39 9.22
CA ASP A 211 10.54 -3.78 9.65
C ASP A 211 9.14 -4.42 9.59
N ILE A 212 8.09 -3.70 9.99
CA ILE A 212 6.69 -4.15 9.85
C ILE A 212 6.32 -4.30 8.38
N ILE A 213 6.69 -3.34 7.54
CA ILE A 213 6.42 -3.37 6.10
C ILE A 213 7.02 -4.63 5.49
N ASP A 214 8.32 -4.85 5.70
CA ASP A 214 9.06 -5.97 5.08
C ASP A 214 8.66 -7.34 5.63
N GLN A 215 8.34 -7.44 6.93
CA GLN A 215 8.12 -8.72 7.59
C GLN A 215 6.65 -9.13 7.65
N SER A 216 5.71 -8.18 7.51
CA SER A 216 4.29 -8.43 7.79
C SER A 216 3.33 -7.91 6.72
N MET A 217 3.71 -6.91 5.92
CA MET A 217 2.78 -6.27 4.96
C MET A 217 3.09 -6.63 3.51
N LEU A 218 4.36 -6.53 3.11
CA LEU A 218 4.83 -6.84 1.76
C LEU A 218 5.37 -8.27 1.67
N ILE A 219 4.57 -9.22 2.13
CA ILE A 219 4.89 -10.66 2.12
C ILE A 219 3.93 -11.42 1.23
N ILE A 220 4.39 -12.55 0.69
CA ILE A 220 3.49 -13.48 0.01
C ILE A 220 2.74 -14.26 1.06
N ILE A 221 1.43 -14.15 1.05
CA ILE A 221 0.58 -15.08 1.80
C ILE A 221 0.33 -16.27 0.89
N GLU A 222 1.09 -17.34 1.10
CA GLU A 222 0.75 -18.63 0.50
C GLU A 222 -0.65 -19.02 0.98
N ALA A 223 -1.55 -19.29 0.03
CA ALA A 223 -2.87 -19.79 0.37
C ALA A 223 -2.68 -21.16 1.04
N ARG A 224 -3.01 -21.24 2.34
CA ARG A 224 -3.19 -22.50 3.05
C ARG A 224 -4.44 -23.22 2.58
#